data_AF-A0A843VK78-F1
#
_entry.id   AF-A0A843VK78-F1
#
_cell.length_a   1.000
_cell.length_b   1.000
_cell.length_c   1.000
_cell.angle_alpha   90.00
_cell.angle_beta   90.00
_cell.angle_gamma   90.00
#
_symmetry.space_group_name_H-M   'P 1'
#
loop_
_entity.id
_entity.type
_entity.pdbx_description
1 polymer ?
#
loop_
_entity_poly.entity_id
_entity_poly.type
_entity_poly.pdbx_seq_one_letter_code
_entity_poly.pdbx_strand_id
1 'polypeptide(L)'
;MHALLLPPAVFFAAPAKPAALPSLPGAPPSSLAYPRLGSAARSSTARAMQQASSLSPSSSLAAEEASPASMAGKWAQKTVVIPAQRRGCHLITSRVLREIEQDLSGFKCGFAHFFLQHTSASLTINENYDSDVQDDTETFLNRIVPEGRSAPWKHTLEGPDDMPAHIKSSMFGCALTIPITNGHLNMGTWQGIWLCEHRDHATPRKIVVTLNGM
;
A
#
# COMPACT_ATOMS: atom_id res chain seq x y z
N MET A 1 63.33 41.40 -10.17
CA MET A 1 63.16 40.48 -11.32
C MET A 1 62.07 39.49 -10.96
N HIS A 2 60.87 39.70 -11.49
CA HIS A 2 59.69 38.86 -11.31
C HIS A 2 59.82 37.58 -12.16
N ALA A 3 59.55 36.41 -11.56
CA ALA A 3 59.31 35.18 -12.30
C ALA A 3 57.89 34.70 -12.00
N LEU A 4 56.99 34.90 -12.97
CA LEU A 4 55.63 34.35 -12.99
C LEU A 4 55.71 32.86 -13.31
N LEU A 5 55.25 32.02 -12.39
CA LEU A 5 54.97 30.60 -12.62
C LEU A 5 53.54 30.45 -13.16
N LEU A 6 53.42 29.99 -14.41
CA LEU A 6 52.15 29.58 -15.02
C LEU A 6 51.72 28.20 -14.48
N PRO A 7 50.41 27.95 -14.27
CA PRO A 7 49.91 26.63 -13.89
C PRO A 7 49.86 25.67 -15.10
N PRO A 8 49.89 24.34 -14.89
CA PRO A 8 49.87 23.36 -15.96
C PRO A 8 48.51 23.30 -16.67
N ALA A 9 48.55 23.04 -17.98
CA ALA A 9 47.37 22.93 -18.83
C ALA A 9 46.47 21.74 -18.44
N VAL A 10 45.18 22.02 -18.26
CA VAL A 10 44.13 21.01 -18.08
C VAL A 10 43.81 20.39 -19.43
N PHE A 11 44.15 19.12 -19.63
CA PHE A 11 43.70 18.34 -20.78
C PHE A 11 42.22 18.00 -20.60
N PHE A 12 41.36 18.56 -21.45
CA PHE A 12 39.98 18.09 -21.61
C PHE A 12 39.99 16.78 -22.41
N ALA A 13 39.64 15.66 -21.76
CA ALA A 13 39.31 14.43 -22.45
C ALA A 13 37.97 14.60 -23.18
N ALA A 14 37.93 14.22 -24.47
CA ALA A 14 36.71 14.24 -25.27
C ALA A 14 35.67 13.24 -24.72
N PRO A 15 34.36 13.52 -24.84
CA PRO A 15 33.32 12.62 -24.34
C PRO A 15 33.32 11.30 -25.13
N ALA A 16 33.29 10.18 -24.40
CA ALA A 16 33.14 8.86 -25.00
C ALA A 16 31.76 8.74 -25.66
N LYS A 17 31.73 8.15 -26.87
CA LYS A 17 30.49 7.84 -27.61
C LYS A 17 29.63 6.86 -26.79
N PRO A 18 28.29 7.03 -26.72
CA PRO A 18 27.43 6.07 -26.06
C PRO A 18 27.44 4.73 -26.81
N ALA A 19 27.62 3.64 -26.07
CA ALA A 19 27.47 2.29 -26.59
C ALA A 19 26.00 2.02 -26.96
N ALA A 20 25.77 1.43 -28.13
CA ALA A 20 24.44 1.03 -28.58
C ALA A 20 23.87 -0.07 -27.68
N LEU A 21 22.62 0.11 -27.23
CA LEU A 21 21.87 -0.90 -26.49
C LEU A 21 21.57 -2.12 -27.39
N PRO A 22 21.66 -3.35 -26.87
CA PRO A 22 21.22 -4.53 -27.60
C PRO A 22 19.68 -4.54 -27.73
N SER A 23 19.20 -4.92 -28.92
CA SER A 23 17.78 -5.09 -29.24
C SER A 23 17.15 -6.21 -28.41
N LEU A 24 16.00 -5.94 -27.80
CA LEU A 24 15.20 -6.95 -27.09
C LEU A 24 14.64 -7.99 -28.07
N PRO A 25 14.61 -9.30 -27.71
CA PRO A 25 13.91 -10.30 -28.50
C PRO A 25 12.39 -10.11 -28.42
N GLY A 26 11.72 -10.36 -29.55
CA GLY A 26 10.31 -10.07 -29.77
C GLY A 26 9.33 -10.81 -28.85
N ALA A 27 8.19 -10.16 -28.60
CA ALA A 27 7.09 -10.69 -27.80
C ALA A 27 6.51 -12.00 -28.38
N PRO A 28 6.09 -12.96 -27.54
CA PRO A 28 5.41 -14.16 -27.99
C PRO A 28 3.97 -13.87 -28.42
N PRO A 29 3.36 -14.70 -29.30
CA PRO A 29 2.02 -14.47 -29.82
C PRO A 29 0.95 -14.73 -28.76
N SER A 30 -0.07 -13.88 -28.78
CA SER A 30 -1.27 -13.95 -27.95
C SER A 30 -2.20 -15.08 -28.42
N SER A 31 -2.35 -16.13 -27.62
CA SER A 31 -3.50 -17.04 -27.72
C SER A 31 -3.94 -17.56 -26.35
N LEU A 32 -4.84 -16.84 -25.70
CA LEU A 32 -5.72 -17.41 -24.68
C LEU A 32 -7.16 -17.09 -25.08
N ALA A 33 -7.82 -18.09 -25.64
CA ALA A 33 -9.24 -18.07 -25.96
C ALA A 33 -10.04 -18.18 -24.66
N TYR A 34 -10.92 -17.22 -24.38
CA TYR A 34 -11.92 -17.31 -23.33
C TYR A 34 -13.20 -17.98 -23.87
N PRO A 35 -13.85 -18.89 -23.12
CA PRO A 35 -15.14 -19.44 -23.53
C PRO A 35 -16.26 -18.39 -23.39
N ARG A 36 -17.07 -18.27 -24.45
CA ARG A 36 -18.33 -17.50 -24.48
C ARG A 36 -19.39 -18.22 -23.65
N LEU A 37 -19.98 -17.54 -22.67
CA LEU A 37 -21.22 -18.01 -22.02
C LEU A 37 -22.38 -17.93 -23.03
N GLY A 38 -23.02 -19.08 -23.25
CA GLY A 38 -24.17 -19.23 -24.14
C GLY A 38 -25.44 -18.63 -23.55
N SER A 39 -26.16 -17.92 -24.42
CA SER A 39 -27.56 -17.54 -24.27
C SER A 39 -28.45 -18.76 -24.45
N ALA A 40 -29.39 -18.97 -23.52
CA ALA A 40 -30.54 -19.84 -23.73
C ALA A 40 -31.82 -19.06 -23.37
N ALA A 41 -32.60 -18.76 -24.40
CA ALA A 41 -33.98 -18.30 -24.32
C ALA A 41 -34.92 -19.46 -24.65
N ARG A 42 -36.07 -19.52 -23.98
CA ARG A 42 -37.45 -19.82 -24.49
C ARG A 42 -38.37 -20.09 -23.29
N SER A 43 -39.39 -19.25 -23.09
CA SER A 43 -40.80 -19.41 -23.53
C SER A 43 -41.56 -20.43 -22.66
N SER A 44 -42.85 -20.31 -22.32
CA SER A 44 -43.93 -19.36 -22.56
C SER A 44 -45.14 -19.96 -21.84
N THR A 45 -46.03 -19.18 -21.23
CA THR A 45 -47.50 -19.35 -21.38
C THR A 45 -48.24 -18.24 -20.67
N ALA A 46 -49.14 -17.61 -21.42
CA ALA A 46 -50.09 -16.61 -20.97
C ALA A 46 -51.31 -17.25 -20.30
N ARG A 47 -51.92 -16.56 -19.32
CA ARG A 47 -53.37 -16.51 -19.17
C ARG A 47 -53.79 -15.24 -18.43
N ALA A 48 -54.59 -14.42 -19.11
CA ALA A 48 -55.24 -13.24 -18.58
C ALA A 48 -56.54 -13.62 -17.84
N MET A 49 -56.87 -12.88 -16.78
CA MET A 49 -58.25 -12.60 -16.38
C MET A 49 -58.31 -11.37 -15.45
N GLN A 50 -59.32 -10.53 -15.70
CA GLN A 50 -59.71 -9.27 -15.00
C GLN A 50 -60.06 -9.56 -13.52
N GLN A 51 -60.12 -8.63 -12.55
CA GLN A 51 -60.99 -7.44 -12.50
C GLN A 51 -60.78 -6.64 -11.17
N ALA A 52 -60.96 -5.31 -11.24
CA ALA A 52 -61.55 -4.37 -10.26
C ALA A 52 -61.06 -4.23 -8.78
N SER A 53 -60.47 -3.05 -8.53
CA SER A 53 -60.76 -2.07 -7.46
C SER A 53 -61.02 -2.51 -6.01
N SER A 54 -60.10 -2.13 -5.12
CA SER A 54 -60.43 -1.53 -3.83
C SER A 54 -59.28 -0.62 -3.36
N LEU A 55 -59.57 0.67 -3.23
CA LEU A 55 -58.72 1.65 -2.55
C LEU A 55 -58.69 1.35 -1.05
N SER A 56 -57.50 1.21 -0.47
CA SER A 56 -57.28 1.33 0.97
C SER A 56 -55.91 1.97 1.24
N PRO A 57 -55.78 2.76 2.30
CA PRO A 57 -54.81 3.85 2.36
C PRO A 57 -53.41 3.37 2.77
N SER A 58 -52.40 3.95 2.11
CA SER A 58 -51.14 4.42 2.70
C SER A 58 -50.62 3.66 3.93
N SER A 59 -49.87 2.58 3.71
CA SER A 59 -48.80 2.21 4.65
C SER A 59 -47.57 2.99 4.23
N SER A 60 -47.43 4.22 4.73
CA SER A 60 -46.16 4.93 4.72
C SER A 60 -45.14 3.99 5.34
N LEU A 61 -44.15 3.56 4.54
CA LEU A 61 -42.90 3.03 5.06
C LEU A 61 -42.41 4.09 6.06
N ALA A 62 -42.53 3.78 7.34
CA ALA A 62 -41.80 4.51 8.35
C ALA A 62 -40.34 4.32 7.97
N ALA A 63 -39.76 5.33 7.33
CA ALA A 63 -38.34 5.54 7.40
C ALA A 63 -38.05 5.56 8.90
N GLU A 64 -37.39 4.52 9.38
CA GLU A 64 -36.78 4.51 10.70
C GLU A 64 -35.92 5.78 10.74
N GLU A 65 -36.44 6.85 11.34
CA GLU A 65 -35.67 8.06 11.57
C GLU A 65 -34.52 7.64 12.47
N ALA A 66 -33.35 7.45 11.84
CA ALA A 66 -32.12 7.20 12.52
C ALA A 66 -31.94 8.30 13.57
N SER A 67 -31.98 7.92 14.84
CA SER A 67 -31.84 8.83 15.97
C SER A 67 -30.63 9.75 15.74
N PRO A 68 -30.70 11.06 16.05
CA PRO A 68 -29.60 12.00 15.84
C PRO A 68 -28.30 11.61 16.56
N ALA A 69 -28.35 10.69 17.53
CA ALA A 69 -27.18 10.07 18.15
C ALA A 69 -26.37 9.14 17.21
N SER A 70 -27.01 8.61 16.14
CA SER A 70 -26.38 7.70 15.16
C SER A 70 -25.54 8.39 14.08
N MET A 71 -25.53 9.72 14.07
CA MET A 71 -24.74 10.55 13.13
C MET A 71 -23.48 11.15 13.77
N ALA A 72 -23.23 10.88 15.06
CA ALA A 72 -22.03 11.35 15.74
C ALA A 72 -20.82 10.51 15.27
N GLY A 73 -19.77 11.17 14.78
CA GLY A 73 -18.54 10.50 14.37
C GLY A 73 -17.92 9.73 15.54
N LYS A 74 -17.79 8.43 15.38
CA LYS A 74 -17.07 7.51 16.27
C LYS A 74 -15.57 7.63 16.00
N TRP A 75 -14.79 7.57 17.08
CA TRP A 75 -13.33 7.52 17.03
C TRP A 75 -12.83 6.37 17.91
N ALA A 76 -11.80 5.67 17.44
CA ALA A 76 -11.04 4.71 18.24
C ALA A 76 -9.56 4.84 17.89
N GLN A 77 -8.67 4.64 18.87
CA GLN A 77 -7.24 4.65 18.61
C GLN A 77 -6.55 3.55 19.42
N LYS A 78 -5.71 2.77 18.75
CA LYS A 78 -4.95 1.67 19.35
C LYS A 78 -3.53 1.68 18.82
N THR A 79 -2.56 1.40 19.68
CA THR A 79 -1.17 1.16 19.24
C THR A 79 -0.97 -0.34 19.05
N VAL A 80 -0.60 -0.74 17.85
CA VAL A 80 -0.24 -2.11 17.48
C VAL A 80 1.28 -2.25 17.49
N VAL A 81 1.78 -3.29 18.17
CA VAL A 81 3.21 -3.61 18.18
C VAL A 81 3.48 -4.76 17.21
N ILE A 82 4.32 -4.48 16.21
CA ILE A 82 4.86 -5.49 15.30
C ILE A 82 6.19 -5.97 15.90
N PRO A 83 6.38 -7.28 16.14
CA PRO A 83 7.66 -7.82 16.57
C PRO A 83 8.79 -7.42 15.62
N ALA A 84 10.02 -7.39 16.11
CA ALA A 84 11.20 -7.13 15.28
C ALA A 84 11.17 -8.03 14.04
N GLN A 85 11.35 -7.42 12.87
CA GLN A 85 11.47 -8.12 11.60
C GLN A 85 12.93 -8.11 11.16
N ARG A 86 13.32 -9.09 10.35
CA ARG A 86 14.55 -8.98 9.57
C ARG A 86 14.38 -7.87 8.52
N ARG A 87 15.49 -7.35 7.98
CA ARG A 87 15.42 -6.47 6.82
C ARG A 87 14.58 -7.08 5.68
N GLY A 88 13.78 -6.24 5.03
CA GLY A 88 12.94 -6.59 3.88
C GLY A 88 11.50 -6.10 4.02
N CYS A 89 10.67 -6.50 3.07
CA CYS A 89 9.24 -6.17 3.04
C CYS A 89 8.40 -7.31 3.62
N HIS A 90 7.49 -7.01 4.54
CA HIS A 90 6.72 -8.03 5.28
C HIS A 90 5.22 -7.75 5.22
N LEU A 91 4.42 -8.72 4.78
CA LEU A 91 2.97 -8.66 4.85
C LEU A 91 2.49 -8.74 6.31
N ILE A 92 1.93 -7.64 6.83
CA ILE A 92 1.48 -7.54 8.23
C ILE A 92 -0.05 -7.43 8.38
N THR A 93 -0.80 -7.47 7.29
CA THR A 93 -2.27 -7.30 7.25
C THR A 93 -3.00 -8.10 8.33
N SER A 94 -2.81 -9.43 8.36
CA SER A 94 -3.53 -10.29 9.31
C SER A 94 -3.16 -10.00 10.77
N ARG A 95 -1.92 -9.56 11.03
CA ARG A 95 -1.47 -9.20 12.39
C ARG A 95 -2.16 -7.92 12.85
N VAL A 96 -2.17 -6.90 12.00
CA VAL A 96 -2.81 -5.61 12.33
C VAL A 96 -4.31 -5.79 12.48
N LEU A 97 -4.96 -6.54 11.57
CA LEU A 97 -6.40 -6.80 11.63
C LEU A 97 -6.81 -7.49 12.93
N ARG A 98 -6.10 -8.54 13.37
CA ARG A 98 -6.38 -9.21 14.65
C ARG A 98 -6.37 -8.26 15.85
N GLU A 99 -5.54 -7.22 15.81
CA GLU A 99 -5.45 -6.26 16.91
C GLU A 99 -6.57 -5.23 16.89
N ILE A 100 -7.12 -4.88 15.73
CA ILE A 100 -8.11 -3.80 15.60
C ILE A 100 -9.52 -4.30 15.31
N GLU A 101 -9.73 -5.61 15.11
CA GLU A 101 -10.98 -6.22 14.67
C GLU A 101 -12.18 -5.81 15.54
N GLN A 102 -12.02 -5.83 16.88
CA GLN A 102 -13.07 -5.47 17.82
C GLN A 102 -13.48 -3.99 17.71
N ASP A 103 -12.52 -3.10 17.50
CA ASP A 103 -12.79 -1.67 17.33
C ASP A 103 -13.42 -1.42 15.95
N LEU A 104 -12.87 -2.08 14.92
CA LEU A 104 -13.22 -1.94 13.52
C LEU A 104 -14.65 -2.40 13.23
N SER A 105 -15.11 -3.50 13.84
CA SER A 105 -16.43 -4.09 13.59
C SER A 105 -17.59 -3.13 13.88
N GLY A 106 -17.37 -2.12 14.70
CA GLY A 106 -18.37 -1.11 15.04
C GLY A 106 -18.36 0.13 14.14
N PHE A 107 -17.77 0.08 12.94
CA PHE A 107 -17.79 1.16 11.95
C PHE A 107 -18.46 0.68 10.66
N LYS A 108 -19.55 1.33 10.23
CA LYS A 108 -20.19 1.10 8.94
C LYS A 108 -19.44 1.78 7.79
N CYS A 109 -18.95 3.00 7.98
CA CYS A 109 -18.22 3.77 6.98
C CYS A 109 -17.21 4.71 7.64
N GLY A 110 -15.99 4.80 7.12
CA GLY A 110 -14.96 5.65 7.70
C GLY A 110 -13.59 5.49 7.09
N PHE A 111 -12.57 5.85 7.86
CA PHE A 111 -11.16 5.63 7.55
C PHE A 111 -10.41 5.02 8.72
N ALA A 112 -9.46 4.16 8.39
CA ALA A 112 -8.42 3.67 9.27
C ALA A 112 -7.11 4.33 8.86
N HIS A 113 -6.58 5.21 9.70
CA HIS A 113 -5.28 5.81 9.55
C HIS A 113 -4.24 5.03 10.34
N PHE A 114 -3.18 4.59 9.68
CA PHE A 114 -2.06 3.86 10.26
C PHE A 114 -0.85 4.78 10.24
N PHE A 115 -0.22 5.00 11.38
CA PHE A 115 0.98 5.82 11.51
C PHE A 115 2.09 5.03 12.20
N LEU A 116 3.14 4.69 11.44
CA LEU A 116 4.34 4.05 11.95
C LEU A 116 5.20 5.06 12.69
N GLN A 117 5.46 4.79 13.97
CA GLN A 117 6.32 5.61 14.81
C GLN A 117 7.79 5.21 14.63
N HIS A 118 8.31 5.37 13.41
CA HIS A 118 9.71 5.11 13.09
C HIS A 118 10.17 5.91 11.87
N THR A 119 11.46 6.19 11.78
CA THR A 119 12.07 6.98 10.70
C THR A 119 12.89 6.14 9.73
N SER A 120 13.25 4.91 10.09
CA SER A 120 14.05 3.97 9.28
C SER A 120 13.30 2.67 8.91
N ALA A 121 11.98 2.69 9.02
CA ALA A 121 11.07 1.67 8.49
C ALA A 121 9.86 2.40 7.87
N SER A 122 9.15 1.77 6.94
CA SER A 122 8.00 2.38 6.27
C SER A 122 6.79 1.47 6.17
N LEU A 123 5.64 2.06 5.85
CA LEU A 123 4.40 1.35 5.52
C LEU A 123 4.06 1.56 4.05
N THR A 124 3.57 0.51 3.40
CA THR A 124 3.04 0.58 2.04
C THR A 124 1.88 -0.40 1.86
N ILE A 125 1.11 -0.23 0.79
CA ILE A 125 0.10 -1.20 0.34
C ILE A 125 0.58 -1.77 -0.98
N ASN A 126 0.74 -3.09 -1.04
CA ASN A 126 1.16 -3.78 -2.25
C ASN A 126 0.56 -5.20 -2.29
N GLU A 127 1.01 -6.05 -3.22
CA GLU A 127 0.49 -7.39 -3.42
C GLU A 127 0.50 -8.24 -2.13
N ASN A 128 -0.53 -9.06 -1.91
CA ASN A 128 -0.66 -9.90 -0.72
C ASN A 128 -0.56 -11.40 -1.00
N TYR A 129 -0.17 -11.81 -2.21
CA TYR A 129 -0.20 -13.19 -2.68
C TYR A 129 1.19 -13.75 -2.92
N ASP A 130 1.94 -13.20 -3.88
CA ASP A 130 3.28 -13.67 -4.22
C ASP A 130 4.35 -13.00 -3.34
N SER A 131 5.16 -13.82 -2.65
CA SER A 131 6.27 -13.33 -1.83
C SER A 131 7.42 -12.77 -2.66
N ASP A 132 7.55 -13.16 -3.93
CA ASP A 132 8.63 -12.67 -4.80
C ASP A 132 8.53 -11.15 -4.98
N VAL A 133 7.32 -10.58 -4.94
CA VAL A 133 7.11 -9.11 -5.00
C VAL A 133 7.79 -8.41 -3.82
N GLN A 134 7.85 -9.04 -2.64
CA GLN A 134 8.52 -8.48 -1.45
C GLN A 134 10.04 -8.50 -1.62
N ASP A 135 10.58 -9.61 -2.11
CA ASP A 135 12.01 -9.81 -2.33
C ASP A 135 12.54 -8.93 -3.48
N ASP A 136 11.77 -8.80 -4.56
CA ASP A 136 12.09 -7.91 -5.69
C ASP A 136 12.03 -6.44 -5.27
N THR A 137 11.06 -6.06 -4.43
CA THR A 137 10.99 -4.70 -3.88
C THR A 137 12.22 -4.38 -3.04
N GLU A 138 12.65 -5.29 -2.16
CA GLU A 138 13.87 -5.12 -1.36
C GLU A 138 15.12 -5.06 -2.24
N THR A 139 15.22 -5.93 -3.25
CA THR A 139 16.31 -5.93 -4.24
C THR A 139 16.39 -4.59 -4.97
N PHE A 140 15.24 -4.06 -5.40
CA PHE A 140 15.15 -2.75 -6.03
C PHE A 140 15.62 -1.64 -5.09
N LEU A 141 15.12 -1.60 -3.84
CA LEU A 141 15.50 -0.57 -2.86
C LEU A 141 17.00 -0.58 -2.57
N ASN A 142 17.61 -1.76 -2.44
CA ASN A 142 19.06 -1.89 -2.24
C ASN A 142 19.88 -1.42 -3.45
N ARG A 143 19.31 -1.49 -4.66
CA ARG A 143 19.97 -0.99 -5.87
C ARG A 143 19.94 0.54 -5.95
N ILE A 144 18.79 1.15 -5.63
CA ILE A 144 18.61 2.60 -5.78
C ILE A 144 19.11 3.40 -4.57
N VAL A 145 19.13 2.79 -3.39
CA VAL A 145 19.67 3.36 -2.16
C VAL A 145 20.76 2.41 -1.64
N PRO A 146 21.95 2.43 -2.27
CA PRO A 146 23.02 1.48 -1.97
C PRO A 146 23.62 1.69 -0.58
N GLU A 147 24.20 0.63 -0.04
CA GLU A 147 24.89 0.60 1.24
C GLU A 147 26.40 0.41 1.09
N GLY A 148 27.12 0.60 2.19
CA GLY A 148 28.54 0.25 2.30
C GLY A 148 29.52 1.35 1.87
N ARG A 149 30.79 0.98 1.73
CA ARG A 149 31.92 1.91 1.59
C ARG A 149 31.86 2.83 0.37
N SER A 150 31.21 2.38 -0.70
CA SER A 150 31.05 3.17 -1.93
C SER A 150 29.80 4.07 -1.89
N ALA A 151 28.95 3.94 -0.87
CA ALA A 151 27.73 4.71 -0.78
C ALA A 151 28.03 6.15 -0.31
N PRO A 152 27.49 7.18 -0.97
CA PRO A 152 27.86 8.58 -0.72
C PRO A 152 27.14 9.20 0.49
N TRP A 153 26.87 8.41 1.54
CA TRP A 153 26.08 8.86 2.69
C TRP A 153 26.96 9.44 3.80
N LYS A 154 26.54 10.60 4.31
CA LYS A 154 27.23 11.27 5.42
C LYS A 154 26.75 10.76 6.79
N HIS A 155 25.46 10.47 6.90
CA HIS A 155 24.85 10.01 8.14
C HIS A 155 25.05 8.50 8.30
N THR A 156 25.79 8.09 9.33
CA THR A 156 26.23 6.70 9.55
C THR A 156 26.34 6.39 11.04
N LEU A 157 25.69 7.18 11.90
CA LEU A 157 25.89 7.12 13.35
C LEU A 157 25.44 5.78 13.93
N GLU A 158 24.42 5.17 13.33
CA GLU A 158 23.86 3.89 13.76
C GLU A 158 24.30 2.71 12.88
N GLY A 159 25.28 2.91 11.99
CA GLY A 159 25.80 1.86 11.12
C GLY A 159 25.70 2.16 9.62
N PRO A 160 26.15 1.22 8.76
CA PRO A 160 26.16 1.41 7.31
C PRO A 160 24.75 1.43 6.69
N ASP A 161 23.75 0.88 7.38
CA ASP A 161 22.34 0.84 6.96
C ASP A 161 21.52 2.05 7.41
N ASP A 162 22.10 2.94 8.21
CA ASP A 162 21.42 4.06 8.89
C ASP A 162 20.76 5.05 7.91
N MET A 163 21.55 5.84 7.17
CA MET A 163 21.01 6.77 6.17
C MET A 163 20.23 6.07 5.05
N PRO A 164 20.67 4.93 4.50
CA PRO A 164 19.88 4.16 3.53
C PRO A 164 18.47 3.87 4.02
N ALA A 165 18.33 3.42 5.27
CA ALA A 165 17.04 3.12 5.85
C ALA A 165 16.15 4.35 6.01
N HIS A 166 16.72 5.51 6.34
CA HIS A 166 16.00 6.78 6.32
C HIS A 166 15.50 7.18 4.93
N ILE A 167 16.33 7.04 3.89
CA ILE A 167 15.93 7.35 2.51
C ILE A 167 14.82 6.41 2.05
N LYS A 168 15.02 5.09 2.19
CA LYS A 168 14.01 4.07 1.83
C LYS A 168 12.69 4.30 2.58
N SER A 169 12.77 4.69 3.85
CA SER A 169 11.61 5.07 4.65
C SER A 169 10.89 6.30 4.06
N SER A 170 11.61 7.38 3.73
CA SER A 170 11.02 8.57 3.11
C SER A 170 10.43 8.34 1.72
N MET A 171 10.86 7.31 0.99
CA MET A 171 10.32 6.98 -0.33
C MET A 171 8.89 6.41 -0.27
N PHE A 172 8.60 5.56 0.71
CA PHE A 172 7.24 5.02 0.91
C PHE A 172 6.42 5.84 1.91
N GLY A 173 7.07 6.37 2.94
CA GLY A 173 6.44 7.10 4.04
C GLY A 173 6.06 6.20 5.22
N CYS A 174 5.60 6.84 6.29
CA CYS A 174 5.26 6.17 7.55
C CYS A 174 3.74 6.02 7.75
N ALA A 175 2.91 6.40 6.78
CA ALA A 175 1.48 6.52 6.99
C ALA A 175 0.64 5.90 5.87
N LEU A 176 -0.47 5.27 6.24
CA LEU A 176 -1.50 4.77 5.33
C LEU A 176 -2.86 5.28 5.80
N THR A 177 -3.77 5.55 4.86
CA THR A 177 -5.17 5.81 5.17
C THR A 177 -6.03 4.91 4.29
N ILE A 178 -6.80 4.02 4.92
CA ILE A 178 -7.56 2.97 4.24
C ILE A 178 -9.05 3.17 4.54
N PRO A 179 -9.95 3.16 3.53
CA PRO A 179 -11.38 3.28 3.78
C PRO A 179 -11.91 2.09 4.60
N ILE A 180 -12.94 2.33 5.40
CA ILE A 180 -13.67 1.30 6.16
C ILE A 180 -15.04 1.14 5.54
N THR A 181 -15.50 -0.11 5.39
CA THR A 181 -16.86 -0.44 4.95
C THR A 181 -17.36 -1.66 5.71
N ASN A 182 -18.50 -1.52 6.38
CA ASN A 182 -19.17 -2.60 7.12
C ASN A 182 -18.25 -3.38 8.07
N GLY A 183 -17.41 -2.67 8.82
CA GLY A 183 -16.51 -3.28 9.79
C GLY A 183 -15.24 -3.89 9.19
N HIS A 184 -14.94 -3.61 7.92
CA HIS A 184 -13.77 -4.13 7.22
C HIS A 184 -12.93 -3.01 6.62
N LEU A 185 -11.61 -3.22 6.55
CA LEU A 185 -10.75 -2.41 5.70
C LEU A 185 -11.12 -2.68 4.24
N ASN A 186 -11.54 -1.63 3.53
CA ASN A 186 -11.99 -1.70 2.15
C ASN A 186 -10.78 -1.54 1.21
N MET A 187 -10.00 -2.63 1.12
CA MET A 187 -8.87 -2.78 0.20
C MET A 187 -9.25 -3.69 -0.98
N GLY A 188 -8.54 -3.54 -2.10
CA GLY A 188 -8.68 -4.45 -3.23
C GLY A 188 -8.22 -5.88 -2.91
N THR A 189 -8.67 -6.85 -3.70
CA THR A 189 -8.39 -8.30 -3.48
C THR A 189 -6.91 -8.61 -3.27
N TRP A 190 -6.05 -7.98 -4.08
CA TRP A 190 -4.60 -8.20 -4.05
C TRP A 190 -3.85 -7.23 -3.15
N GLN A 191 -4.54 -6.33 -2.43
CA GLN A 191 -3.87 -5.35 -1.58
C GLN A 191 -3.65 -5.89 -0.17
N GLY A 192 -2.44 -5.67 0.34
CA GLY A 192 -2.04 -5.97 1.71
C GLY A 192 -1.17 -4.87 2.29
N ILE A 193 -1.26 -4.69 3.60
CA ILE A 193 -0.44 -3.76 4.37
C ILE A 193 0.92 -4.40 4.60
N TRP A 194 1.97 -3.73 4.15
CA TRP A 194 3.35 -4.14 4.33
C TRP A 194 4.05 -3.25 5.37
N LEU A 195 4.89 -3.87 6.19
CA LEU A 195 5.96 -3.19 6.92
C LEU A 195 7.27 -3.42 6.15
N CYS A 196 7.89 -2.35 5.67
CA CYS A 196 9.21 -2.42 5.07
C CYS A 196 10.24 -2.07 6.14
N GLU A 197 10.95 -3.10 6.62
CA GLU A 197 12.03 -2.95 7.59
C GLU A 197 13.34 -2.73 6.85
N HIS A 198 13.95 -1.55 7.02
CA HIS A 198 15.16 -1.20 6.27
C HIS A 198 16.44 -1.38 7.08
N ARG A 199 16.37 -1.76 8.37
CA ARG A 199 17.54 -2.01 9.22
C ARG A 199 17.85 -3.50 9.32
N ASP A 200 19.13 -3.85 9.38
CA ASP A 200 19.57 -5.25 9.56
C ASP A 200 19.25 -5.78 10.96
N HIS A 201 19.33 -4.90 11.97
CA HIS A 201 19.10 -5.21 13.37
C HIS A 201 17.97 -4.35 13.95
N ALA A 202 16.74 -4.70 13.59
CA ALA A 202 15.57 -3.94 13.99
C ALA A 202 15.07 -4.27 15.40
N THR A 203 14.45 -3.28 16.04
CA THR A 203 13.62 -3.45 17.22
C THR A 203 12.14 -3.55 16.82
N PRO A 204 11.24 -3.98 17.72
CA PRO A 204 9.81 -3.97 17.45
C PRO A 204 9.30 -2.59 16.99
N ARG A 205 8.38 -2.59 16.02
CA ARG A 205 7.79 -1.38 15.44
C ARG A 205 6.42 -1.10 16.04
N LYS A 206 6.10 0.17 16.26
CA LYS A 206 4.80 0.62 16.77
C LYS A 206 4.02 1.31 15.66
N ILE A 207 2.79 0.88 15.44
CA ILE A 207 1.85 1.49 14.49
C ILE A 207 0.67 2.01 15.29
N VAL A 208 0.46 3.32 15.28
CA VAL A 208 -0.75 3.94 15.83
C VAL A 208 -1.84 3.81 14.78
N VAL A 209 -2.91 3.09 15.12
CA VAL A 209 -4.09 2.95 14.27
C VAL A 209 -5.18 3.84 14.84
N THR A 210 -5.67 4.77 14.04
CA THR A 210 -6.80 5.66 14.37
C THR A 210 -7.94 5.34 13.43
N LEU A 211 -9.08 4.96 13.98
CA LEU A 211 -10.31 4.68 13.26
C LEU A 211 -11.26 5.86 13.47
N ASN A 212 -11.84 6.39 12.39
CA ASN A 212 -12.83 7.45 12.46
C ASN A 212 -13.93 7.23 11.43
N GLY A 213 -15.19 7.44 11.83
CA GLY A 213 -16.33 7.16 10.95
C GLY A 213 -17.65 7.06 11.70
N MET A 214 -18.62 6.39 11.10
CA MET A 214 -19.94 6.07 11.66
C MET A 214 -20.19 4.58 11.57
#